data_AF-A0A9N9DYF6-F1
#
_entry.id   AF-A0A9N9DYF6-F1
#
_cell.length_a   1.000
_cell.length_b   1.000
_cell.length_c   1.000
_cell.angle_alpha   90.00
_cell.angle_beta   90.00
_cell.angle_gamma   90.00
#
_symmetry.space_group_name_H-M   'P 1'
#
loop_
_entity.id
_entity.type
_entity.pdbx_description
1 polymer ?
#
loop_
_entity_poly.entity_id
_entity_poly.type
_entity_poly.pdbx_seq_one_letter_code
_entity_poly.pdbx_strand_id
1 'polypeptide(L)'
;IEVEKDRKKASELFKEAADEIPDAQLRYAFSLVNNPLVKFDREIFLKYITKAANNNNPTAQYNLGEVYFYGKLNQKKDEKLGIKYLKLAALNDQPKAKKLLQELGING
;
A
#
# COMPACT_ATOMS: atom_id res chain seq x y z
N ILE A 1 -20.36 -14.02 19.23
CA ILE A 1 -19.12 -13.65 19.96
C ILE A 1 -17.91 -14.47 19.47
N GLU A 2 -18.09 -15.75 19.13
CA GLU A 2 -17.04 -16.65 18.61
C GLU A 2 -16.47 -16.23 17.24
N VAL A 3 -17.34 -15.89 16.29
CA VAL A 3 -16.98 -15.36 14.95
C VAL A 3 -16.11 -14.09 15.00
N GLU A 4 -16.26 -13.23 16.01
CA GLU A 4 -15.47 -12.00 16.14
C GLU A 4 -14.06 -12.27 16.68
N LYS A 5 -13.92 -13.28 17.54
CA LYS A 5 -12.66 -13.78 18.07
C LYS A 5 -11.84 -14.49 16.99
N ASP A 6 -12.48 -15.30 16.16
CA ASP A 6 -11.83 -15.97 15.02
C ASP A 6 -11.41 -15.00 13.92
N ARG A 7 -12.15 -13.91 13.71
CA ARG A 7 -11.79 -12.85 12.75
C ARG A 7 -10.56 -12.06 13.19
N LYS A 8 -10.41 -11.77 14.49
CA LYS A 8 -9.16 -11.20 15.03
C LYS A 8 -7.99 -12.15 14.84
N LYS A 9 -8.15 -13.43 15.14
CA LYS A 9 -7.13 -14.46 14.92
C LYS A 9 -6.72 -14.61 13.45
N ALA A 10 -7.68 -14.59 12.52
CA ALA A 10 -7.39 -14.64 11.10
C ALA A 10 -6.58 -13.40 10.65
N SER A 11 -6.96 -12.22 11.13
CA SER A 11 -6.21 -10.98 10.90
C SER A 11 -4.79 -11.04 11.49
N GLU A 12 -4.62 -11.65 12.66
CA GLU A 12 -3.31 -11.87 13.30
C GLU A 12 -2.44 -12.90 12.56
N LEU A 13 -3.01 -14.01 12.07
CA LEU A 13 -2.30 -15.02 11.28
C LEU A 13 -1.84 -14.48 9.92
N PHE A 14 -2.66 -13.66 9.25
CA PHE A 14 -2.23 -12.98 8.02
C PHE A 14 -1.14 -11.93 8.27
N LYS A 15 -1.12 -11.30 9.44
CA LYS A 15 -0.07 -10.37 9.86
C LYS A 15 1.28 -11.08 10.05
N GLU A 16 1.30 -12.26 10.67
CA GLU A 16 2.54 -13.04 10.82
C GLU A 16 3.11 -13.46 9.46
N ALA A 17 2.27 -13.95 8.54
CA ALA A 17 2.69 -14.27 7.17
C ALA A 17 3.15 -13.04 6.37
N ALA A 18 2.65 -11.86 6.72
CA ALA A 18 3.02 -10.61 6.10
C ALA A 18 4.33 -10.04 6.64
N ASP A 19 4.85 -10.43 7.80
CA ASP A 19 5.92 -9.64 8.41
C ASP A 19 7.25 -9.63 7.62
N GLU A 20 7.48 -10.64 6.78
CA GLU A 20 8.71 -10.82 5.99
C GLU A 20 8.53 -10.67 4.46
N ILE A 21 7.32 -10.87 3.93
CA ILE A 21 7.09 -10.94 2.48
C ILE A 21 6.35 -9.67 2.00
N PRO A 22 6.98 -8.83 1.16
CA PRO A 22 6.39 -7.55 0.70
C PRO A 22 5.04 -7.73 0.01
N ASP A 23 4.90 -8.79 -0.79
CA ASP A 23 3.62 -9.13 -1.45
C ASP A 23 2.53 -9.52 -0.46
N ALA A 24 2.87 -10.22 0.63
CA ALA A 24 1.91 -10.59 1.66
C ALA A 24 1.45 -9.36 2.46
N GLN A 25 2.35 -8.40 2.72
CA GLN A 25 2.02 -7.11 3.34
C GLN A 25 1.01 -6.34 2.50
N LEU A 26 1.27 -6.25 1.19
CA LEU A 26 0.36 -5.61 0.26
C LEU A 26 -0.98 -6.33 0.19
N ARG A 27 -0.98 -7.66 0.02
CA ARG A 27 -2.21 -8.46 -0.04
C ARG A 27 -3.04 -8.33 1.22
N TYR A 28 -2.40 -8.31 2.38
CA TYR A 28 -3.07 -8.08 3.65
C TYR A 28 -3.71 -6.69 3.71
N ALA A 29 -2.99 -5.63 3.32
CA ALA A 29 -3.58 -4.29 3.27
C ALA A 29 -4.85 -4.28 2.40
N PHE A 30 -4.77 -4.82 1.19
CA PHE A 30 -5.89 -4.83 0.24
C PHE A 30 -7.04 -5.76 0.63
N SER A 31 -6.79 -6.83 1.39
CA SER A 31 -7.87 -7.71 1.87
C SER A 31 -8.82 -7.00 2.84
N LEU A 32 -8.34 -5.97 3.55
CA LEU A 32 -9.14 -5.18 4.49
C LEU A 32 -10.06 -4.16 3.80
N VAL A 33 -9.79 -3.80 2.54
CA VAL A 33 -10.57 -2.77 1.80
C VAL A 33 -11.97 -3.27 1.45
N ASN A 34 -12.08 -4.53 1.03
CA ASN A 34 -13.32 -5.13 0.52
C ASN A 34 -13.89 -6.19 1.46
N ASN A 35 -13.50 -6.19 2.74
CA ASN A 35 -13.97 -7.19 3.69
C ASN A 35 -15.34 -6.76 4.26
N PRO A 36 -16.45 -7.44 3.93
CA PRO A 36 -17.77 -7.07 4.45
C PRO A 36 -17.90 -7.26 5.97
N LEU A 37 -16.97 -8.00 6.58
CA LEU A 37 -16.94 -8.31 8.01
C LEU A 37 -16.01 -7.39 8.80
N VAL A 38 -15.24 -6.52 8.13
CA VAL A 38 -14.27 -5.61 8.76
C VAL A 38 -14.43 -4.21 8.18
N LYS A 39 -14.73 -3.23 9.03
CA LYS A 39 -14.75 -1.83 8.59
C LYS A 39 -13.37 -1.43 8.12
N PHE A 40 -13.27 -0.89 6.90
CA PHE A 40 -12.02 -0.41 6.33
C PHE A 40 -11.34 0.62 7.26
N ASP A 41 -10.15 0.26 7.73
CA ASP A 41 -9.29 1.11 8.55
C ASP A 41 -8.14 1.64 7.70
N ARG A 42 -8.17 2.96 7.47
CA ARG A 42 -7.18 3.66 6.64
C ARG A 42 -5.79 3.66 7.25
N GLU A 43 -5.69 3.75 8.58
CA GLU A 43 -4.42 3.77 9.29
C GLU A 43 -3.73 2.41 9.18
N ILE A 44 -4.49 1.33 9.35
CA ILE A 44 -3.98 -0.03 9.16
C ILE A 44 -3.56 -0.22 7.70
N PHE A 45 -4.38 0.18 6.73
CA PHE A 45 -4.02 0.08 5.32
C PHE A 45 -2.71 0.82 5.01
N LEU A 46 -2.61 2.08 5.42
CA LEU A 46 -1.41 2.92 5.24
C LEU A 46 -0.17 2.29 5.86
N LYS A 47 -0.30 1.74 7.08
CA LYS A 47 0.80 1.04 7.76
C LYS A 47 1.35 -0.13 6.93
N TYR A 48 0.50 -1.00 6.40
CA TYR A 48 0.95 -2.18 5.67
C TYR A 48 1.43 -1.88 4.25
N ILE A 49 0.80 -0.94 3.53
CA ILE A 49 1.36 -0.51 2.24
C ILE A 49 2.71 0.20 2.42
N THR A 50 2.90 0.94 3.53
CA THR A 50 4.19 1.57 3.84
C THR A 50 5.24 0.52 4.15
N LYS A 51 4.91 -0.51 4.93
CA LYS A 51 5.81 -1.64 5.19
C LYS A 51 6.19 -2.36 3.88
N ALA A 52 5.22 -2.67 3.02
CA ALA A 52 5.45 -3.28 1.71
C ALA A 52 6.34 -2.40 0.81
N ALA A 53 6.09 -1.10 0.78
CA ALA A 53 6.86 -0.15 -0.04
C ALA A 53 8.31 -0.05 0.43
N ASN A 54 8.54 -0.06 1.75
CA ASN A 54 9.87 -0.05 2.35
C ASN A 54 10.62 -1.37 2.09
N ASN A 55 9.90 -2.48 1.94
CA ASN A 55 10.47 -3.78 1.53
C ASN A 55 10.48 -3.97 0.00
N ASN A 56 10.62 -2.87 -0.76
CA ASN A 56 10.76 -2.87 -2.22
C ASN A 56 9.60 -3.48 -3.02
N ASN A 57 8.38 -3.53 -2.47
CA ASN A 57 7.23 -3.92 -3.28
C ASN A 57 6.88 -2.80 -4.28
N PRO A 58 7.03 -3.02 -5.60
CA PRO A 58 6.78 -1.98 -6.61
C PRO A 58 5.34 -1.48 -6.58
N THR A 59 4.38 -2.38 -6.35
CA THR A 59 2.96 -2.04 -6.33
C THR A 59 2.62 -1.21 -5.09
N ALA A 60 3.20 -1.52 -3.94
CA ALA A 60 3.04 -0.73 -2.73
C ALA A 60 3.68 0.66 -2.87
N GLN A 61 4.87 0.74 -3.45
CA GLN A 61 5.54 2.01 -3.76
C GLN A 61 4.65 2.88 -4.68
N TYR A 62 4.04 2.29 -5.72
CA TYR A 62 3.10 3.01 -6.57
C TYR A 62 1.89 3.54 -5.78
N ASN A 63 1.23 2.68 -4.99
CA ASN A 63 0.06 3.08 -4.22
C ASN A 63 0.38 4.17 -3.19
N LEU A 64 1.51 4.06 -2.49
CA LEU A 64 1.96 5.06 -1.53
C LEU A 64 2.36 6.37 -2.22
N GLY A 65 2.94 6.27 -3.43
CA GLY A 65 3.20 7.40 -4.30
C GLY A 65 1.92 8.16 -4.66
N GLU A 66 0.87 7.47 -5.07
CA GLU A 66 -0.44 8.09 -5.33
C GLU A 66 -1.07 8.71 -4.08
N VAL A 67 -0.93 8.07 -2.93
CA VAL A 67 -1.45 8.59 -1.65
C VAL A 67 -0.88 9.97 -1.37
N TYR A 68 0.43 10.12 -1.41
CA TYR A 68 1.06 11.42 -1.14
C TYR A 68 0.90 12.40 -2.31
N PHE A 69 1.02 11.94 -3.56
CA PHE A 69 0.93 12.82 -4.73
C PHE A 69 -0.45 13.48 -4.87
N TYR A 70 -1.53 12.75 -4.56
CA TYR A 70 -2.90 13.26 -4.67
C TYR A 70 -3.54 13.64 -3.32
N GLY A 71 -2.89 13.34 -2.19
CA GLY A 71 -3.49 13.52 -0.86
C GLY A 71 -4.67 12.60 -0.59
N LYS A 72 -4.54 11.30 -0.93
CA LYS A 72 -5.58 10.29 -0.68
C LYS A 72 -5.51 9.78 0.76
N LEU A 73 -6.53 9.03 1.19
CA LEU A 73 -6.58 8.36 2.50
C LEU A 73 -6.35 9.31 3.70
N ASN A 74 -6.89 10.53 3.61
CA ASN A 74 -6.73 11.59 4.62
C ASN A 74 -5.27 12.03 4.86
N GLN A 75 -4.34 11.67 3.97
CA GLN A 75 -2.98 12.18 4.02
C GLN A 75 -2.89 13.54 3.34
N LYS A 76 -2.03 14.40 3.89
CA LYS A 76 -1.73 15.69 3.25
C LYS A 76 -1.03 15.42 1.92
N LYS A 77 -1.44 16.15 0.88
CA LYS A 77 -0.75 16.15 -0.41
C LYS A 77 0.71 16.57 -0.22
N ASP A 78 1.62 15.70 -0.64
CA ASP A 78 3.06 15.92 -0.73
C ASP A 78 3.55 15.37 -2.07
N GLU A 79 3.63 16.25 -3.07
CA GLU A 79 4.04 15.86 -4.42
C GLU A 79 5.48 15.35 -4.46
N LYS A 80 6.39 15.92 -3.64
CA LYS A 80 7.79 15.51 -3.63
C LYS A 80 7.92 14.08 -3.11
N LEU A 81 7.26 13.77 -2.00
CA LEU A 81 7.23 12.42 -1.44
C LEU A 81 6.51 11.44 -2.37
N GLY A 82 5.39 11.87 -2.96
CA GLY A 82 4.65 11.08 -3.95
C GLY A 82 5.51 10.69 -5.16
N ILE A 83 6.16 11.67 -5.78
CA ILE A 83 7.08 11.46 -6.92
C ILE A 83 8.24 10.55 -6.52
N LYS A 84 8.80 10.70 -5.31
CA LYS A 84 9.87 9.81 -4.82
C LYS A 84 9.44 8.35 -4.83
N TYR A 85 8.26 8.03 -4.30
CA TYR A 85 7.74 6.67 -4.30
C TYR A 85 7.34 6.18 -5.70
N LEU A 86 6.78 7.04 -6.55
CA LEU A 86 6.50 6.70 -7.95
C LEU A 86 7.77 6.36 -8.73
N LYS A 87 8.87 7.11 -8.52
CA LYS A 87 10.19 6.81 -9.11
C LYS A 87 10.73 5.48 -8.62
N LEU A 88 10.66 5.19 -7.32
CA LEU A 88 11.04 3.88 -6.78
C LEU A 88 10.23 2.74 -7.41
N ALA A 89 8.92 2.92 -7.55
CA ALA A 89 8.07 1.93 -8.21
C ALA A 89 8.48 1.73 -9.68
N ALA A 90 8.75 2.80 -10.42
CA ALA A 90 9.19 2.73 -11.80
C ALA A 90 10.56 2.06 -11.96
N LEU A 91 11.50 2.32 -11.04
CA LEU A 91 12.81 1.65 -10.99
C LEU A 91 12.67 0.14 -10.74
N ASN A 92 11.66 -0.27 -9.97
CA ASN A 92 11.29 -1.68 -9.74
C ASN A 92 10.26 -2.18 -10.77
N ASP A 93 10.32 -1.67 -12.00
CA ASP A 93 9.53 -2.11 -13.15
C ASP A 93 7.99 -2.01 -13.04
N GLN A 94 7.46 -1.18 -12.13
CA GLN A 94 6.02 -1.00 -12.02
C GLN A 94 5.47 -0.22 -13.24
N PRO A 95 4.61 -0.84 -14.09
CA PRO A 95 4.21 -0.24 -15.38
C PRO A 95 3.33 1.01 -15.26
N LYS A 96 2.40 1.04 -14.30
CA LYS A 96 1.54 2.20 -14.00
C LYS A 96 2.36 3.37 -13.47
N ALA A 97 3.40 3.12 -12.68
CA ALA A 97 4.28 4.17 -12.19
C ALA A 97 5.08 4.80 -13.34
N LYS A 98 5.67 3.97 -14.22
CA LYS A 98 6.36 4.44 -15.44
C LYS A 98 5.43 5.29 -16.31
N LYS A 99 4.22 4.79 -16.59
CA LYS A 99 3.21 5.50 -17.37
C LYS A 99 2.81 6.83 -16.72
N LEU A 100 2.53 6.83 -15.42
CA LEU A 100 2.13 8.04 -14.71
C LEU A 100 3.24 9.10 -14.70
N LEU A 101 4.49 8.70 -14.45
CA LEU A 101 5.63 9.62 -14.49
C LEU A 101 5.81 10.23 -15.89
N GLN A 102 5.65 9.42 -16.94
CA GLN A 102 5.70 9.91 -18.32
C GLN A 102 4.57 10.90 -18.63
N GLU A 103 3.34 10.61 -18.19
CA GLU A 103 2.18 11.52 -18.33
C GLU A 103 2.39 12.84 -17.58
N LEU A 104 3.12 12.81 -16.46
CA LEU A 104 3.50 13.99 -15.68
C LEU A 104 4.73 14.73 -16.24
N GLY A 105 5.37 14.24 -17.30
CA GLY A 105 6.61 14.79 -17.84
C GLY A 105 7.81 14.65 -16.90
N ILE A 106 7.77 13.68 -15.98
CA ILE A 106 8.82 13.41 -15.00
C ILE A 106 9.61 12.20 -15.48
N ASN A 107 10.87 12.40 -15.83
CA ASN A 107 11.74 11.28 -16.17
C ASN A 107 12.08 10.48 -14.90
N GLY A 108 12.00 9.14 -15.01
CA GLY A 108 12.28 8.17 -13.95
C GLY A 108 13.63 8.40 -13.29
#